data_AF-A0A182T2R8-F1
#
_entry.id   AF-A0A182T2R8-F1
#
_cell.length_a   1.000
_cell.length_b   1.000
_cell.length_c   1.000
_cell.angle_alpha   90.00
_cell.angle_beta   90.00
_cell.angle_gamma   90.00
#
_symmetry.space_group_name_H-M   'P 1'
#
loop_
_entity.id
_entity.type
_entity.pdbx_description
1 polymer ?
#
loop_
_entity_poly.entity_id
_entity_poly.type
_entity_poly.pdbx_seq_one_letter_code
_entity_poly.pdbx_strand_id
1 'polypeptide(L)'
;MLKSISSGMEWLRIVSCLLVTFTILPIQQCYGQLTLDQMRIVSTRTNESHFDSMLKSILKPRIVGTATHSEVKRSIIQELKTLGFTVELDEFNQKAPHFGMLKFINIVGKLNPAAD
;
A
#
# COMPACT_ATOMS: atom_id res chain seq x y z
N MET A 1 -3.62 -37.19 -57.85
CA MET A 1 -2.66 -37.48 -56.76
C MET A 1 -2.07 -36.20 -56.13
N LEU A 2 -2.83 -35.10 -56.03
CA LEU A 2 -2.34 -33.82 -55.44
C LEU A 2 -3.22 -33.29 -54.29
N LYS A 3 -4.34 -33.97 -53.96
CA LYS A 3 -5.27 -33.54 -52.89
C LYS A 3 -4.85 -34.02 -51.49
N SER A 4 -3.89 -34.94 -51.39
CA SER A 4 -3.47 -35.53 -50.10
C SER A 4 -2.32 -34.78 -49.42
N ILE A 5 -1.55 -33.96 -50.16
CA ILE A 5 -0.35 -33.31 -49.62
C ILE A 5 -0.69 -31.97 -48.94
N SER A 6 -1.79 -31.31 -49.34
CA SER A 6 -2.24 -30.05 -48.75
C SER A 6 -2.75 -30.18 -47.32
N SER A 7 -3.33 -31.33 -46.95
CA SER A 7 -3.91 -31.55 -45.61
C SER A 7 -2.83 -31.80 -44.55
N GLY A 8 -1.75 -32.52 -44.90
CA GLY A 8 -0.65 -32.81 -43.96
C GLY A 8 0.13 -31.56 -43.51
N MET A 9 0.16 -30.52 -44.34
CA MET A 9 0.88 -29.28 -44.04
C MET A 9 0.08 -28.33 -43.15
N GLU A 10 -1.25 -28.42 -43.12
CA GLU A 10 -2.08 -27.68 -42.16
C GLU A 10 -2.05 -28.31 -40.76
N TRP A 11 -2.03 -29.64 -40.68
CA TRP A 11 -1.86 -30.36 -39.41
C TRP A 11 -0.53 -30.04 -38.73
N LEU A 12 0.57 -29.97 -39.49
CA LEU A 12 1.87 -29.56 -38.95
C LEU A 12 1.88 -28.11 -38.48
N ARG A 13 1.14 -27.20 -39.14
CA ARG A 13 1.01 -25.80 -38.70
C ARG A 13 0.15 -25.66 -37.43
N ILE A 14 -0.91 -26.46 -37.31
CA ILE A 14 -1.78 -26.47 -36.12
C ILE A 14 -1.04 -27.05 -34.90
N VAL A 15 -0.31 -28.17 -35.07
CA VAL A 15 0.48 -28.79 -34.00
C VAL A 15 1.67 -27.90 -33.60
N SER A 16 2.30 -27.23 -34.57
CA SER A 16 3.36 -26.24 -34.29
C SER A 16 2.84 -25.02 -33.53
N CYS A 17 1.62 -24.54 -33.80
CA CYS A 17 1.03 -23.42 -33.05
C CYS A 17 0.60 -23.81 -31.63
N LEU A 18 0.17 -25.05 -31.39
CA LEU A 18 -0.23 -25.54 -30.06
C LEU A 18 0.96 -25.77 -29.11
N LEU A 19 2.14 -26.12 -29.63
CA LEU A 19 3.35 -26.29 -28.81
C LEU A 19 4.02 -24.96 -28.43
N VAL A 20 3.82 -23.89 -29.20
CA VAL A 20 4.46 -22.58 -28.97
C VAL A 20 3.70 -21.71 -27.97
N THR A 21 2.41 -21.97 -27.71
CA THR A 21 1.60 -21.13 -26.81
C THR A 21 1.58 -21.60 -25.35
N PHE A 22 2.05 -22.82 -25.03
CA PHE A 22 1.92 -23.38 -23.68
C PHE A 22 3.17 -23.21 -22.78
N THR A 23 4.30 -22.76 -23.30
CA THR A 23 5.58 -22.78 -22.55
C THR A 23 6.02 -21.44 -21.96
N ILE A 24 5.33 -20.33 -22.21
CA ILE A 24 5.83 -19.02 -21.75
C ILE A 24 4.67 -18.08 -21.35
N LEU A 25 3.91 -18.47 -20.34
CA LEU A 25 3.53 -17.47 -19.34
C LEU A 25 4.55 -17.61 -18.22
N PRO A 26 5.58 -16.75 -18.13
CA PRO A 26 6.24 -16.59 -16.87
C PRO A 26 5.13 -16.08 -15.96
N ILE A 27 4.64 -16.95 -15.07
CA ILE A 27 4.07 -16.48 -13.82
C ILE A 27 5.15 -15.55 -13.29
N GLN A 28 4.96 -14.23 -13.44
CA GLN A 28 5.87 -13.26 -12.87
C GLN A 28 5.79 -13.49 -11.38
N GLN A 29 6.73 -14.27 -10.84
CA GLN A 29 6.97 -14.26 -9.42
C GLN A 29 7.37 -12.83 -9.11
N CYS A 30 6.47 -12.10 -8.46
CA CYS A 30 6.77 -10.77 -7.97
C CYS A 30 7.93 -10.94 -6.97
N TYR A 31 9.13 -10.53 -7.38
CA TYR A 31 10.35 -10.63 -6.58
C TYR A 31 10.22 -9.74 -5.36
N GLY A 32 9.59 -10.26 -4.31
CA GLY A 32 9.30 -9.56 -3.06
C GLY A 32 8.57 -10.42 -2.03
N GLN A 33 8.55 -11.75 -2.21
CA GLN A 33 7.82 -12.65 -1.35
C GLN A 33 8.68 -13.08 -0.15
N LEU A 34 8.17 -12.86 1.06
CA LEU A 34 8.78 -13.35 2.29
C LEU A 34 8.87 -14.88 2.30
N THR A 35 9.96 -15.42 2.83
CA THR A 35 10.05 -16.87 3.08
C THR A 35 9.07 -17.28 4.19
N LEU A 36 8.74 -18.57 4.26
CA LEU A 36 7.82 -19.07 5.29
C LEU A 36 8.31 -18.76 6.72
N ASP A 37 9.62 -18.80 6.95
CA ASP A 37 10.20 -18.46 8.25
C ASP A 37 10.12 -16.96 8.54
N GLN A 38 10.39 -16.10 7.55
CA GLN A 38 10.21 -14.66 7.69
C GLN A 38 8.74 -14.30 7.96
N MET A 39 7.82 -14.96 7.26
CA MET A 39 6.39 -14.78 7.46
C MET A 39 5.96 -15.16 8.87
N ARG A 40 6.45 -16.29 9.40
CA ARG A 40 6.20 -16.72 10.79
C ARG A 40 6.71 -15.68 11.79
N ILE A 41 7.88 -15.11 11.55
CA ILE A 41 8.44 -14.09 12.44
C ILE A 41 7.55 -12.84 12.42
N VAL A 42 7.19 -12.31 11.25
CA VAL A 42 6.36 -11.09 11.15
C VAL A 42 4.96 -11.31 11.73
N SER A 43 4.35 -12.48 11.53
CA SER A 43 3.01 -12.77 12.06
C SER A 43 2.94 -12.78 13.58
N THR A 44 4.08 -12.96 14.28
CA THR A 44 4.13 -12.98 15.75
C THR A 44 4.35 -11.61 16.37
N ARG A 45 4.51 -10.55 15.55
CA ARG A 45 4.85 -9.19 16.02
C ARG A 45 3.64 -8.27 16.17
N THR A 46 2.45 -8.81 16.40
CA THR A 46 1.25 -8.01 16.68
C THR A 46 1.17 -7.63 18.17
N ASN A 47 0.66 -6.43 18.45
CA ASN A 47 0.39 -5.96 19.80
C ASN A 47 -1.02 -5.34 19.84
N GLU A 48 -2.01 -6.18 20.13
CA GLU A 48 -3.42 -5.80 20.10
C GLU A 48 -3.77 -4.73 21.14
N SER A 49 -3.17 -4.78 22.34
CA SER A 49 -3.46 -3.78 23.39
C SER A 49 -2.95 -2.39 23.01
N HIS A 50 -1.78 -2.33 22.37
CA HIS A 50 -1.25 -1.10 21.80
C HIS A 50 -2.13 -0.59 20.65
N PHE A 51 -2.53 -1.48 19.73
CA PHE A 51 -3.42 -1.14 18.62
C PHE A 51 -4.75 -0.55 19.13
N ASP A 52 -5.39 -1.18 20.10
CA ASP A 52 -6.64 -0.69 20.71
C ASP A 52 -6.48 0.66 21.40
N SER A 53 -5.36 0.85 22.12
CA SER A 53 -5.04 2.13 22.76
C SER A 53 -4.89 3.25 21.73
N MET A 54 -4.14 2.98 20.66
CA MET A 54 -3.95 3.91 19.56
C MET A 54 -5.26 4.24 18.86
N LEU A 55 -6.08 3.22 18.57
CA LEU A 55 -7.38 3.40 17.94
C LEU A 55 -8.32 4.25 18.80
N LYS A 56 -8.38 4.01 20.11
CA LYS A 56 -9.16 4.84 21.05
C LYS A 56 -8.72 6.31 21.07
N SER A 57 -7.43 6.57 20.88
CA SER A 57 -6.91 7.95 20.86
C SER A 57 -7.43 8.77 19.66
N ILE A 58 -7.69 8.09 18.52
CA ILE A 58 -8.09 8.74 17.26
C ILE A 58 -9.58 8.64 16.94
N LEU A 59 -10.31 7.70 17.56
CA LEU A 59 -11.76 7.50 17.39
C LEU A 59 -12.60 8.56 18.13
N LYS A 60 -12.43 9.81 17.73
CA LYS A 60 -13.18 10.96 18.21
C LYS A 60 -13.63 11.84 17.03
N PRO A 61 -14.69 12.65 17.18
CA PRO A 61 -15.01 13.71 16.21
C PRO A 61 -13.80 14.63 16.04
N ARG A 62 -13.32 14.77 14.80
CA ARG A 62 -12.03 15.43 14.48
C ARG A 62 -12.22 16.48 13.39
N ILE A 63 -13.09 17.43 13.68
CA ILE A 63 -13.45 18.53 12.77
C ILE A 63 -12.34 19.59 12.84
N VAL A 64 -11.87 20.07 11.69
CA VAL A 64 -10.78 21.05 11.64
C VAL A 64 -11.12 22.29 12.48
N GLY A 65 -10.18 22.72 13.31
CA GLY A 65 -10.34 23.87 14.22
C GLY A 65 -10.86 23.52 15.63
N THR A 66 -11.33 22.30 15.87
CA THR A 66 -11.74 21.89 17.23
C THR A 66 -10.55 21.45 18.10
N ALA A 67 -10.74 21.45 19.42
CA ALA A 67 -9.75 20.93 20.37
C ALA A 67 -9.44 19.45 20.10
N THR A 68 -10.47 18.65 19.81
CA THR A 68 -10.33 17.21 19.52
C THR A 68 -9.50 16.94 18.27
N HIS A 69 -9.60 17.77 17.21
CA HIS A 69 -8.73 17.67 16.04
C HIS A 69 -7.26 17.91 16.40
N SER A 70 -6.99 18.87 17.29
CA SER A 70 -5.63 19.15 17.79
C SER A 70 -5.09 18.04 18.69
N GLU A 71 -5.96 17.39 19.48
CA GLU A 71 -5.59 16.21 20.26
C GLU A 71 -5.18 15.04 19.35
N VAL A 72 -6.00 14.70 18.34
CA VAL A 72 -5.69 13.61 17.40
C VAL A 72 -4.37 13.88 16.67
N LYS A 73 -4.15 15.12 16.21
CA LYS A 73 -2.87 15.53 15.61
C LYS A 73 -1.70 15.24 16.56
N ARG A 74 -1.81 15.63 17.83
CA ARG A 74 -0.76 15.43 18.83
C ARG A 74 -0.49 13.95 19.09
N SER A 75 -1.54 13.12 19.19
CA SER A 75 -1.42 11.68 19.36
C SER A 75 -0.64 11.03 18.22
N ILE A 76 -0.97 11.36 16.97
CA ILE A 76 -0.25 10.82 15.78
C ILE A 76 1.21 11.27 15.77
N ILE A 77 1.49 12.56 16.01
CA ILE A 77 2.86 13.08 16.04
C ILE A 77 3.68 12.38 17.13
N GLN A 78 3.10 12.20 18.32
CA GLN A 78 3.79 11.57 19.44
C GLN A 78 4.11 10.11 19.15
N GLU A 79 3.18 9.37 18.54
CA GLU A 79 3.40 7.98 18.16
C GLU A 79 4.52 7.85 17.13
N LEU A 80 4.47 8.63 16.05
CA LEU A 80 5.51 8.64 15.01
C LEU A 80 6.90 8.96 15.60
N LYS A 81 6.98 9.97 16.49
CA LYS A 81 8.23 10.30 17.17
C LYS A 81 8.73 9.18 18.07
N THR A 82 7.82 8.51 18.79
CA THR A 82 8.15 7.38 19.66
C THR A 82 8.73 6.20 18.85
N LEU A 83 8.22 5.99 17.64
CA LEU A 83 8.72 5.00 16.68
C LEU A 83 10.02 5.45 15.96
N GLY A 84 10.55 6.63 16.24
CA GLY A 84 11.80 7.14 15.68
C GLY A 84 11.67 7.82 14.32
N PHE A 85 10.46 8.16 13.88
CA PHE A 85 10.25 8.89 12.63
C PHE A 85 10.59 10.38 12.80
N THR A 86 11.16 10.98 11.76
CA THR A 86 11.18 12.43 11.60
C THR A 86 9.78 12.88 11.18
N VAL A 87 9.22 13.89 11.85
CA VAL A 87 7.86 14.36 11.60
C VAL A 87 7.87 15.79 11.09
N GLU A 88 7.31 15.99 9.91
CA GLU A 88 7.10 17.28 9.27
C GLU A 88 5.60 17.61 9.23
N LEU A 89 5.26 18.89 9.34
CA LEU A 89 3.88 19.38 9.24
C LEU A 89 3.77 20.24 7.99
N ASP A 90 2.85 19.87 7.10
CA ASP A 90 2.49 20.65 5.93
C ASP A 90 1.16 21.37 6.22
N GLU A 91 1.25 22.69 6.40
CA GLU A 91 0.15 23.53 6.85
C GLU A 91 -0.30 24.47 5.73
N PHE A 92 -1.59 24.46 5.41
CA PHE A 92 -2.16 25.32 4.38
C PHE A 92 -3.56 25.82 4.77
N ASN A 93 -3.95 26.97 4.23
CA ASN A 93 -5.28 27.52 4.44
C ASN A 93 -6.13 27.29 3.20
N GLN A 94 -7.32 26.73 3.38
CA GLN A 94 -8.25 26.48 2.27
C GLN A 94 -9.68 26.82 2.69
N LYS A 95 -10.47 27.32 1.73
CA LYS A 95 -11.89 27.58 1.92
C LYS A 95 -12.67 26.27 1.89
N ALA A 96 -13.33 25.94 2.99
CA ALA A 96 -14.30 24.86 3.08
C ALA A 96 -15.73 25.41 2.83
N PRO A 97 -16.58 24.68 2.10
CA PRO A 97 -18.01 24.99 2.04
C PRO A 97 -18.60 25.07 3.45
N HIS A 98 -19.48 26.05 3.70
CA HIS A 98 -20.17 26.28 4.98
C HIS A 98 -19.31 26.67 6.19
N PHE A 99 -17.99 26.41 6.20
CA PHE A 99 -17.09 26.68 7.32
C PHE A 99 -16.08 27.81 7.07
N GLY A 100 -16.02 28.36 5.86
CA GLY A 100 -15.13 29.47 5.53
C GLY A 100 -13.67 29.03 5.39
N MET A 101 -12.72 29.92 5.71
CA MET A 101 -11.29 29.60 5.64
C MET A 101 -10.87 28.75 6.84
N LEU A 102 -10.31 27.58 6.57
CA LEU A 102 -9.79 26.66 7.59
C LEU A 102 -8.31 26.39 7.36
N LYS A 103 -7.57 26.18 8.45
CA LYS A 103 -6.17 25.76 8.45
C LYS A 103 -6.08 24.24 8.51
N PHE A 104 -5.69 23.63 7.39
CA PHE A 104 -5.43 22.21 7.29
C PHE A 104 -3.97 21.92 7.63
N ILE A 105 -3.73 20.73 8.17
CA ILE A 105 -2.41 20.29 8.60
C ILE A 105 -2.25 18.82 8.23
N ASN A 106 -1.40 18.54 7.26
CA ASN A 106 -0.94 17.20 6.96
C ASN A 106 0.22 16.84 7.90
N ILE A 107 0.28 15.59 8.33
CA ILE A 107 1.37 15.04 9.16
C ILE A 107 2.16 14.08 8.28
N VAL A 108 3.44 14.38 8.05
CA VAL A 108 4.32 13.56 7.21
C VAL A 108 5.39 12.93 8.10
N GLY A 109 5.36 11.60 8.22
CA GLY A 109 6.36 10.83 8.96
C GLY A 109 7.38 10.19 8.01
N LYS A 110 8.67 10.50 8.19
CA LYS A 110 9.78 9.93 7.42
C LYS A 110 10.67 9.08 8.30
N LEU A 111 10.82 7.78 7.96
CA LEU A 111 11.75 6.89 8.66
C LEU A 111 13.20 7.22 8.28
N ASN A 112 13.46 7.39 6.99
CA ASN A 112 14.69 7.96 6.47
C ASN A 112 14.38 9.35 5.88
N PRO A 113 14.77 10.45 6.53
CA PRO A 113 14.48 11.79 6.03
C PRO A 113 15.20 12.14 4.72
N ALA A 114 16.21 11.36 4.33
CA ALA A 114 16.97 11.53 3.09
C ALA A 114 16.46 10.66 1.93
N ALA A 115 15.40 9.88 2.13
CA ALA A 115 14.73 9.17 1.05
C ALA A 115 13.69 10.10 0.42
N ASP A 116 13.93 10.48 -0.83
CA ASP A 116 12.98 11.21 -1.68
C ASP A 116 11.95 10.24 -2.30
#